data_AF-A0A1Y6K2E3-F1
#
_entry.id   AF-A0A1Y6K2E3-F1
#
_cell.length_a   1.000
_cell.length_b   1.000
_cell.length_c   1.000
_cell.angle_alpha   90.00
_cell.angle_beta   90.00
_cell.angle_gamma   90.00
#
_symmetry.space_group_name_H-M   'P 1'
#
loop_
_entity.id
_entity.type
_entity.pdbx_description
1 polymer ?
#
loop_
_entity_poly.entity_id
_entity_poly.type
_entity_poly.pdbx_seq_one_letter_code
_entity_poly.pdbx_strand_id
1 'polypeptide(L)'
;MQNTDTDRVNSRIDSTIKLKAQAELKKNGLTISEYIRIILTGVAEHGLPENFAMPSTDVNQAILEMVDAKAQHQSLPGGDSKAAFERTLK
;
A
#
# COMPACT_ATOMS: atom_id res chain seq x y z
N MET A 1 27.48 -25.71 -9.64
CA MET A 1 26.73 -24.77 -10.50
C MET A 1 25.34 -24.68 -9.89
N GLN A 2 24.95 -23.53 -9.33
CA GLN A 2 23.58 -23.35 -8.83
C GLN A 2 22.66 -23.19 -10.04
N ASN A 3 21.66 -24.06 -10.16
CA ASN A 3 20.56 -23.82 -11.09
C ASN A 3 19.80 -22.59 -10.58
N THR A 4 19.99 -21.45 -11.23
CA THR A 4 19.05 -20.34 -11.07
C THR A 4 17.83 -20.67 -11.90
N ASP A 5 16.85 -21.33 -11.30
CA ASP A 5 15.53 -21.49 -11.89
C ASP A 5 14.94 -20.08 -12.07
N THR A 6 14.80 -19.65 -13.32
CA THR A 6 14.24 -18.34 -13.65
C THR A 6 12.77 -18.49 -13.99
N ASP A 7 11.90 -17.87 -13.19
CA ASP A 7 10.47 -17.79 -13.48
C ASP A 7 10.11 -16.55 -14.30
N ARG A 8 9.03 -16.65 -15.08
CA ARG A 8 8.53 -15.57 -15.94
C ARG A 8 7.30 -14.91 -15.34
N VAL A 9 7.36 -13.59 -15.17
CA VAL A 9 6.20 -12.75 -14.81
C VAL A 9 5.42 -12.36 -16.07
N ASN A 10 4.14 -12.71 -16.14
CA ASN A 10 3.22 -12.26 -17.18
C ASN A 10 2.04 -11.54 -16.55
N SER A 11 1.73 -10.32 -17.03
CA SER A 11 0.60 -9.54 -16.54
C SER A 11 -0.09 -8.80 -17.69
N ARG A 12 -1.41 -8.58 -17.54
CA ARG A 12 -2.21 -7.77 -18.44
C ARG A 12 -2.25 -6.34 -17.92
N ILE A 13 -2.09 -5.37 -18.83
CA ILE A 13 -2.16 -3.95 -18.52
C ILE A 13 -2.72 -3.20 -19.73
N ASP A 14 -3.42 -2.11 -19.48
CA ASP A 14 -3.83 -1.18 -20.54
C ASP A 14 -2.63 -0.71 -21.36
N SER A 15 -2.77 -0.70 -22.68
CA SER A 15 -1.67 -0.38 -23.60
C SER A 15 -1.18 1.06 -23.44
N THR A 16 -2.08 2.00 -23.15
CA THR A 16 -1.75 3.41 -22.94
C THR A 16 -0.99 3.58 -21.63
N ILE A 17 -1.40 2.90 -20.57
CA ILE A 17 -0.68 2.91 -19.29
C ILE A 17 0.71 2.31 -19.44
N LYS A 18 0.83 1.18 -20.15
CA LYS A 18 2.13 0.55 -20.42
C LYS A 18 3.09 1.51 -21.13
N LEU A 19 2.62 2.22 -22.15
CA LEU A 19 3.42 3.16 -22.92
C LEU A 19 3.88 4.35 -22.06
N LYS A 20 2.98 4.91 -21.24
CA LYS A 20 3.31 5.99 -20.30
C LYS A 20 4.38 5.55 -19.29
N ALA A 21 4.17 4.39 -18.66
CA ALA A 21 5.12 3.84 -17.70
C ALA A 21 6.50 3.59 -18.35
N GLN A 22 6.52 3.03 -19.57
CA GLN A 22 7.77 2.81 -20.30
C GLN A 22 8.51 4.12 -20.58
N ALA A 23 7.79 5.18 -20.98
CA ALA A 23 8.39 6.48 -21.24
C ALA A 23 9.01 7.09 -19.97
N GLU A 24 8.31 7.03 -18.84
CA GLU A 24 8.82 7.55 -17.56
C GLU A 24 10.02 6.75 -17.03
N LEU A 25 9.98 5.42 -17.09
CA LEU A 25 11.09 4.58 -16.66
C LEU A 25 12.34 4.81 -17.51
N LYS A 26 12.17 5.00 -18.82
CA LYS A 26 13.29 5.27 -19.73
C LYS A 26 14.03 6.57 -19.40
N LYS A 27 13.35 7.59 -18.85
CA LYS A 27 14.02 8.83 -18.39
C LYS A 27 15.05 8.57 -17.30
N ASN A 28 14.85 7.49 -16.54
CA ASN A 28 15.72 7.06 -15.44
C ASN A 28 16.58 5.84 -15.82
N GLY A 29 16.66 5.48 -17.10
CA GLY A 29 17.47 4.36 -17.58
C GLY A 29 16.92 2.97 -17.23
N LEU A 30 15.64 2.85 -16.87
CA LEU A 30 15.01 1.60 -16.49
C LEU A 30 14.08 1.06 -17.57
N THR A 31 14.06 -0.26 -17.72
CA THR A 31 13.01 -1.00 -18.44
C THR A 31 11.88 -1.40 -17.48
N ILE A 32 10.71 -1.75 -18.04
CA ILE A 32 9.59 -2.29 -17.25
C ILE A 32 10.03 -3.56 -16.49
N SER A 33 10.78 -4.45 -17.13
CA SER A 33 11.21 -5.71 -16.50
C SER A 33 12.15 -5.49 -15.33
N GLU A 34 13.06 -4.52 -15.43
CA GLU A 34 13.93 -4.14 -14.30
C GLU A 34 13.12 -3.53 -13.17
N TYR A 35 12.22 -2.61 -13.49
CA TYR A 35 11.33 -2.02 -12.49
C TYR A 35 10.51 -3.08 -11.75
N ILE A 36 9.89 -4.02 -12.47
CA ILE A 36 9.13 -5.12 -11.85
C ILE A 36 10.02 -5.99 -10.96
N ARG A 37 11.25 -6.31 -11.38
CA ARG A 37 12.18 -7.06 -10.52
C ARG A 37 12.53 -6.30 -9.24
N ILE A 38 12.80 -5.00 -9.33
CA ILE A 38 13.11 -4.14 -8.17
C ILE A 38 11.93 -4.15 -7.20
N ILE A 39 10.72 -3.91 -7.69
CA ILE A 39 9.52 -3.86 -6.84
C ILE A 39 9.25 -5.23 -6.20
N LEU A 40 9.29 -6.33 -6.97
CA LEU A 40 9.06 -7.66 -6.41
C LEU A 40 10.12 -8.08 -5.38
N THR A 41 11.37 -7.71 -5.61
CA THR A 41 12.46 -7.94 -4.63
C THR A 41 12.21 -7.13 -3.36
N GLY A 42 11.87 -5.84 -3.49
CA GLY A 42 11.53 -5.01 -2.34
C GLY A 42 10.34 -5.54 -1.54
N VAL A 43 9.31 -6.05 -2.22
CA VAL A 43 8.16 -6.70 -1.55
C VAL A 43 8.58 -7.95 -0.79
N ALA A 44 9.46 -8.78 -1.36
CA ALA A 44 9.95 -9.99 -0.72
C ALA A 44 10.83 -9.70 0.51
N GLU A 45 11.64 -8.63 0.46
CA GLU A 45 12.61 -8.31 1.51
C GLU A 45 12.07 -7.38 2.59
N HIS A 46 11.16 -6.47 2.23
CA HIS A 46 10.75 -5.34 3.07
C HIS A 46 9.23 -5.19 3.20
N GLY A 47 8.44 -6.01 2.50
CA GLY A 47 6.99 -5.86 2.43
C GLY A 47 6.55 -4.77 1.44
N LEU A 48 5.25 -4.46 1.45
CA LEU A 48 4.69 -3.49 0.50
C LEU A 48 5.29 -2.08 0.72
N PRO A 49 5.56 -1.32 -0.36
CA PRO A 49 5.98 0.08 -0.25
C PRO A 49 5.00 0.92 0.58
N GLU A 50 5.51 1.97 1.22
CA GLU A 50 4.63 2.96 1.84
C GLU A 50 3.67 3.56 0.80
N ASN A 51 2.41 3.77 1.19
CA ASN A 51 1.35 4.31 0.34
C ASN A 51 1.06 3.48 -0.93
N PHE A 52 1.33 2.16 -0.90
CA PHE A 52 1.10 1.28 -2.06
C PHE A 52 -0.36 1.21 -2.52
N ALA A 53 -1.30 1.37 -1.61
CA ALA A 53 -2.73 1.38 -1.90
C ALA A 53 -3.43 2.51 -1.17
N MET A 54 -4.52 3.01 -1.77
CA MET A 54 -5.46 3.86 -1.04
C MET A 54 -6.10 3.05 0.10
N PRO A 55 -6.37 3.67 1.25
CA PRO A 55 -7.14 3.02 2.31
C PRO A 55 -8.48 2.52 1.77
N SER A 56 -8.96 1.40 2.32
CA SER A 56 -10.29 0.90 1.97
C SER A 56 -11.38 1.91 2.34
N THR A 57 -12.57 1.75 1.77
CA THR A 57 -13.74 2.57 2.13
C THR A 57 -13.98 2.56 3.64
N ASP A 58 -13.85 1.40 4.30
CA ASP A 58 -14.05 1.27 5.75
C ASP A 58 -13.02 2.07 6.54
N VAL A 59 -11.75 2.04 6.13
CA VAL A 59 -10.69 2.83 6.79
C VAL A 59 -10.95 4.33 6.58
N ASN A 60 -11.36 4.73 5.37
CA ASN A 60 -11.72 6.12 5.12
C ASN A 60 -12.92 6.57 5.95
N GLN A 61 -13.94 5.71 6.13
CA GLN A 61 -15.08 6.00 6.98
C GLN A 61 -14.70 6.16 8.44
N ALA A 62 -13.84 5.28 8.98
CA ALA A 62 -13.35 5.39 10.35
C ALA A 62 -12.53 6.69 10.57
N ILE A 63 -11.76 7.12 9.57
CA ILE A 63 -11.05 8.41 9.62
C ILE A 63 -12.05 9.57 9.66
N LEU A 64 -13.09 9.53 8.83
CA LEU A 64 -14.12 10.58 8.79
C LEU A 64 -14.93 10.63 10.09
N GLU A 65 -15.29 9.48 10.67
CA GLU A 65 -15.94 9.40 11.98
C GLU A 65 -15.12 10.12 13.07
N MET A 66 -13.80 9.89 13.07
CA MET A 66 -12.90 10.58 14.02
C MET A 66 -12.84 12.09 13.79
N VAL A 67 -12.79 12.52 12.52
CA VAL A 67 -12.80 13.96 12.16
C VAL A 67 -14.10 14.61 12.63
N ASP A 68 -15.23 13.97 12.37
CA ASP A 68 -16.56 14.47 12.75
C ASP A 68 -16.72 14.54 14.27
N ALA A 69 -16.33 13.48 14.99
CA ALA A 69 -16.38 13.46 16.44
C ALA A 69 -15.50 14.55 17.05
N LYS A 70 -14.31 14.79 16.50
CA LYS A 70 -13.43 15.89 16.92
C LYS A 70 -14.08 17.25 16.68
N ALA A 71 -14.68 17.47 15.51
CA ALA A 71 -15.34 18.74 15.17
C ALA A 71 -16.53 19.02 16.09
N GLN A 72 -17.29 17.97 16.44
CA GLN A 72 -18.47 18.06 17.29
C GLN A 72 -18.15 17.97 18.79
N HIS A 73 -16.87 17.86 19.17
CA HIS A 73 -16.44 17.59 20.56
C HIS A 73 -17.14 16.38 21.18
N GLN A 74 -17.48 15.40 20.34
CA GLN A 74 -18.11 14.16 20.74
C GLN A 74 -17.05 13.14 21.15
N SER A 75 -17.29 12.46 22.27
CA SER A 75 -16.44 11.33 22.68
C SER A 75 -16.76 10.10 21.83
N LEU A 76 -15.72 9.49 21.26
CA LEU A 76 -15.84 8.19 20.62
C LEU A 76 -15.85 7.07 21.67
N PRO A 77 -16.42 5.89 21.37
CA PRO A 77 -16.37 4.73 22.25
C PRO A 77 -14.92 4.35 22.58
N GLY A 78 -14.64 4.07 23.86
CA GLY A 78 -13.31 3.71 24.32
C GLY A 78 -13.09 4.08 25.78
N GLY A 79 -11.82 4.28 26.14
CA GLY A 79 -11.42 4.73 27.47
C GLY A 79 -10.59 6.01 27.41
N ASP A 80 -10.78 6.87 28.40
CA ASP A 80 -9.96 8.05 28.69
C ASP A 80 -8.57 7.71 29.26
N SER A 81 -8.34 6.42 29.53
CA SER A 81 -7.10 5.86 30.03
C SER A 81 -6.81 4.54 29.33
N LYS A 82 -5.53 4.18 29.24
CA LYS A 82 -5.08 2.90 28.66
C LYS A 82 -5.85 1.71 29.23
N ALA A 83 -6.02 1.67 30.56
CA ALA A 83 -6.72 0.58 31.25
C ALA A 83 -8.21 0.55 30.94
N ALA A 84 -8.88 1.70 30.77
CA ALA A 84 -10.28 1.75 30.37
C ALA A 84 -10.46 1.31 28.91
N PHE A 85 -9.56 1.75 28.02
CA PHE A 85 -9.57 1.38 26.60
C PHE A 85 -9.36 -0.13 26.40
N GLU A 86 -8.37 -0.72 27.07
CA GLU A 86 -8.08 -2.16 26.99
C GLU A 86 -9.26 -3.05 27.46
N ARG A 87 -10.11 -2.58 28.37
CA ARG A 87 -11.32 -3.30 28.78
C ARG A 87 -12.40 -3.32 27.71
N THR A 88 -12.44 -2.31 26.83
CA THR A 88 -13.41 -2.23 25.73
C THR A 88 -13.04 -3.07 24.51
N LEU A 89 -11.81 -3.61 24.47
CA LEU A 89 -11.29 -4.42 23.36
C LEU A 89 -11.46 -5.94 23.56
N LYS A 90 -12.09 -6.38 24.66
CA LYS A 90 -12.26 -7.79 25.01
C LYS A 90 -13.61 -8.35 24.59
#